data_AF-A0A7Y4G1Y8-F1
#
_entry.id   AF-A0A7Y4G1Y8-F1
#
_cell.length_a   1.000
_cell.length_b   1.000
_cell.length_c   1.000
_cell.angle_alpha   90.00
_cell.angle_beta   90.00
_cell.angle_gamma   90.00
#
_symmetry.space_group_name_H-M   'P 1'
#
loop_
_entity.id
_entity.type
_entity.pdbx_description
1 polymer ?
#
loop_
_entity_poly.entity_id
_entity_poly.type
_entity_poly.pdbx_seq_one_letter_code
_entity_poly.pdbx_strand_id
1 'polypeptide(L)'
;MNTHLFRVIADGNQLGLPTPEGIHRDGHHFVSQHLIQRKNINGGISGIYTPEEKSPLIHKLLNNSFDTIIVDDNRVKHDVSPISCDSLLERGLRDMLIIDYNFV
;
A
#
# COMPACT_ATOMS: atom_id res chain seq x y z
N MET A 1 -2.00 18.54 -6.77
CA MET A 1 -1.54 17.15 -6.91
C MET A 1 -0.28 17.00 -6.08
N ASN A 2 -0.24 16.01 -5.20
CA ASN A 2 0.94 15.72 -4.37
C ASN A 2 1.54 14.39 -4.80
N THR A 3 2.84 14.23 -4.60
CA THR A 3 3.57 13.01 -4.99
C THR A 3 4.42 12.53 -3.83
N HIS A 4 4.24 11.27 -3.46
CA HIS A 4 4.93 10.64 -2.34
C HIS A 4 5.74 9.46 -2.86
N LEU A 5 7.06 9.55 -2.72
CA LEU A 5 7.98 8.46 -2.99
C LEU A 5 8.49 7.92 -1.66
N PHE A 6 8.20 6.66 -1.38
CA PHE A 6 8.65 6.04 -0.13
C PHE A 6 9.02 4.58 -0.30
N ARG A 7 9.81 4.11 0.66
CA ARG A 7 10.21 2.72 0.83
C ARG A 7 9.72 2.23 2.19
N VAL A 8 8.99 1.11 2.19
CA VAL A 8 8.73 0.33 3.40
C VAL A 8 9.81 -0.74 3.51
N ILE A 9 10.42 -0.88 4.68
CA ILE A 9 11.47 -1.85 4.96
C ILE A 9 10.94 -2.88 5.96
N ALA A 10 11.25 -4.14 5.72
CA ALA A 10 11.14 -5.21 6.71
C ALA A 10 12.53 -5.85 6.90
N ASP A 11 12.88 -6.20 8.12
CA ASP A 11 14.03 -7.04 8.41
C ASP A 11 13.58 -8.29 9.16
N GLY A 12 14.48 -9.25 9.38
CA GLY A 12 14.11 -10.54 9.96
C GLY A 12 13.52 -10.49 11.38
N ASN A 13 13.65 -9.36 12.08
CA ASN A 13 13.12 -9.18 13.43
C ASN A 13 11.93 -8.22 13.48
N GLN A 14 11.69 -7.43 12.43
CA GLN A 14 10.68 -6.38 12.42
C GLN A 14 9.88 -6.35 11.11
N LEU A 15 8.55 -6.39 11.26
CA LEU A 15 7.61 -6.16 10.16
C LEU A 15 7.69 -4.71 9.68
N GLY A 16 7.63 -4.54 8.36
CA GLY A 16 7.34 -3.24 7.76
C GLY A 16 5.84 -3.02 7.76
N LEU A 17 5.39 -1.86 8.23
CA LEU A 17 3.97 -1.49 8.31
C LEU A 17 3.69 -0.36 7.31
N PRO A 18 3.15 -0.66 6.10
CA PRO A 18 2.83 0.39 5.14
C PRO A 18 1.70 1.31 5.62
N THR A 19 0.71 0.73 6.32
CA THR A 19 -0.47 1.43 6.84
C THR A 19 -0.67 1.09 8.33
N PRO A 20 0.17 1.63 9.23
CA PRO A 20 0.12 1.30 10.67
C PRO A 20 -1.21 1.66 11.35
N GLU A 21 -1.94 2.63 10.79
CA GLU A 21 -3.28 3.05 11.19
C GLU A 21 -4.40 2.07 10.79
N GLY A 22 -4.13 1.13 9.87
CA GLY A 22 -5.11 0.17 9.34
C GLY A 22 -5.96 0.76 8.21
N ILE A 23 -7.22 0.33 8.10
CA ILE A 23 -8.13 0.73 7.03
C ILE A 23 -8.52 2.21 7.16
N HIS A 24 -8.17 3.03 6.17
CA HIS A 24 -8.33 4.49 6.22
C HIS A 24 -8.67 5.11 4.86
N ARG A 25 -8.70 6.46 4.85
CA ARG A 25 -8.75 7.35 3.69
C ARG A 25 -7.66 8.39 3.85
N ASP A 26 -7.11 8.85 2.73
CA ASP A 26 -6.06 9.88 2.74
C ASP A 26 -6.64 11.30 2.81
N GLY A 27 -7.93 11.46 2.52
CA GLY A 27 -8.59 12.76 2.51
C GLY A 27 -8.40 13.51 1.19
N HIS A 28 -8.31 12.78 0.09
CA HIS A 28 -8.14 13.32 -1.26
C HIS A 28 -9.34 12.97 -2.15
N HIS A 29 -9.41 13.54 -3.36
CA HIS A 29 -10.49 13.15 -4.28
C HIS A 29 -10.20 11.78 -4.91
N PHE A 30 -8.96 11.60 -5.38
CA PHE A 30 -8.45 10.34 -5.86
C PHE A 30 -7.02 10.12 -5.35
N VAL A 31 -6.65 8.85 -5.19
CA VAL A 31 -5.27 8.44 -4.87
C VAL A 31 -4.88 7.34 -5.84
N SER A 32 -3.69 7.44 -6.44
CA SER A 32 -3.10 6.37 -7.25
C SER A 32 -1.86 5.81 -6.58
N GLN A 33 -1.83 4.48 -6.42
CA GLN A 33 -0.78 3.74 -5.75
C GLN A 33 -0.04 2.87 -6.77
N HIS A 34 1.23 3.16 -7.00
CA HIS A 34 2.05 2.51 -8.02
C HIS A 34 3.21 1.75 -7.37
N LEU A 35 3.27 0.44 -7.58
CA LEU A 35 4.43 -0.33 -7.17
C LEU A 35 5.63 0.05 -8.05
N ILE A 36 6.73 0.50 -7.45
CA ILE A 36 7.99 0.68 -8.18
C ILE A 36 8.73 -0.65 -8.19
N GLN A 37 8.96 -1.23 -7.02
CA GLN A 37 9.57 -2.54 -6.87
C GLN A 37 9.24 -3.16 -5.52
N ARG A 38 9.32 -4.47 -5.46
CA ARG A 38 9.37 -5.25 -4.22
C ARG A 38 10.52 -6.23 -4.30
N LYS A 39 11.22 -6.45 -3.19
CA LYS A 39 12.32 -7.41 -3.13
C LYS A 39 12.39 -8.05 -1.75
N ASN A 40 12.56 -9.37 -1.72
CA ASN A 40 12.76 -10.17 -0.51
C ASN A 40 11.67 -9.93 0.56
N ILE A 41 10.41 -9.79 0.13
CA ILE A 41 9.27 -9.57 1.03
C ILE A 41 8.07 -10.45 0.72
N ASN A 42 7.44 -10.94 1.78
CA ASN A 42 6.08 -11.46 1.77
C ASN A 42 5.10 -10.37 2.20
N GLY A 43 3.80 -10.58 1.96
CA GLY A 43 2.75 -9.60 2.28
C GLY A 43 2.76 -8.37 1.37
N GLY A 44 2.36 -7.22 1.91
CA GLY A 44 2.15 -6.00 1.11
C GLY A 44 0.94 -6.12 0.17
N ILE A 45 -0.10 -6.82 0.62
CA ILE A 45 -1.35 -7.01 -0.13
C ILE A 45 -2.22 -5.78 0.08
N SER A 46 -2.66 -5.15 -1.01
CA SER A 46 -3.56 -4.00 -0.96
C SER A 46 -5.00 -4.45 -0.78
N GLY A 47 -5.70 -3.88 0.21
CA GLY A 47 -7.12 -4.07 0.47
C GLY A 47 -7.92 -2.81 0.13
N ILE A 48 -9.04 -2.96 -0.58
CA ILE A 48 -10.02 -1.88 -0.83
C ILE A 48 -11.37 -2.30 -0.27
N TYR A 49 -12.03 -1.40 0.46
CA TYR A 49 -13.23 -1.67 1.24
C TYR A 49 -14.31 -0.63 0.95
N THR A 50 -15.58 -1.03 1.02
CA THR A 50 -16.66 -0.05 1.18
C THR A 50 -16.58 0.59 2.57
N PRO A 51 -17.24 1.73 2.81
CA PRO A 51 -17.23 2.36 4.12
C PRO A 51 -17.82 1.47 5.23
N GLU A 52 -18.79 0.60 4.88
CA GLU A 52 -19.58 -0.23 5.81
C GLU A 52 -19.12 -1.69 5.92
N GLU A 53 -18.35 -2.24 4.97
CA GLU A 53 -17.98 -3.66 4.97
C GLU A 53 -16.77 -3.98 5.86
N LYS A 54 -16.78 -5.20 6.42
CA LYS A 54 -15.64 -5.79 7.13
C LYS A 54 -14.69 -6.56 6.22
N SER A 55 -15.12 -6.91 5.00
CA SER A 55 -14.33 -7.65 4.01
C SER A 55 -13.90 -6.75 2.85
N PRO A 56 -12.75 -7.01 2.22
CA PRO A 56 -12.30 -6.23 1.08
C PRO A 56 -13.09 -6.57 -0.19
N LEU A 57 -13.49 -5.53 -0.92
CA LEU A 57 -13.93 -5.62 -2.32
C LEU A 57 -12.80 -6.09 -3.24
N ILE A 58 -11.59 -5.60 -2.96
CA ILE A 58 -10.36 -5.97 -3.68
C ILE A 58 -9.32 -6.31 -2.64
N HIS A 59 -8.70 -7.48 -2.80
CA HIS A 59 -7.57 -7.91 -1.98
C HIS A 59 -6.51 -8.47 -2.90
N LYS A 60 -5.50 -7.66 -3.23
CA LYS A 60 -4.60 -7.97 -4.33
C LYS A 60 -3.15 -7.60 -4.04
N LEU A 61 -2.27 -8.54 -4.38
CA LEU A 61 -0.84 -8.32 -4.37
C LEU A 61 -0.44 -7.54 -5.63
N LEU A 62 0.17 -6.37 -5.43
CA LEU A 62 0.92 -5.71 -6.49
C LEU A 62 2.28 -6.40 -6.56
N ASN A 63 2.61 -6.99 -7.71
CA ASN A 63 3.77 -7.86 -7.87
C ASN A 63 4.77 -7.32 -8.89
N ASN A 64 4.27 -6.79 -10.00
CA ASN A 64 5.11 -6.28 -11.08
C ASN A 64 5.27 -4.77 -10.96
N SER A 65 6.43 -4.25 -11.39
CA SER A 65 6.61 -2.80 -11.48
C SER A 65 5.48 -2.16 -12.29
N PHE A 66 4.96 -1.07 -11.76
CA PHE A 66 3.81 -0.30 -12.23
C PHE A 66 2.45 -1.01 -12.14
N ASP A 67 2.35 -2.16 -11.45
CA ASP A 67 1.05 -2.60 -10.93
C ASP A 67 0.46 -1.45 -10.11
N THR A 68 -0.75 -1.03 -10.49
CA THR A 68 -1.36 0.21 -10.04
C THR A 68 -2.76 -0.03 -9.52
N ILE A 69 -3.09 0.60 -8.38
CA ILE A 69 -4.46 0.76 -7.89
C ILE A 69 -4.78 2.25 -7.92
N ILE A 70 -5.97 2.61 -8.40
CA ILE A 70 -6.50 3.96 -8.34
C ILE A 70 -7.82 3.91 -7.59
N VAL A 71 -7.98 4.75 -6.58
CA VAL A 71 -9.17 4.80 -5.74
C VAL A 71 -9.83 6.17 -5.80
N ASP A 72 -11.16 6.17 -5.82
CA ASP A 72 -11.98 7.32 -5.42
C ASP A 72 -12.02 7.35 -3.89
N ASP A 73 -11.16 8.16 -3.30
CA ASP A 73 -10.90 8.17 -1.85
C ASP A 73 -12.10 8.71 -1.05
N ASN A 74 -13.05 9.39 -1.72
CA ASN A 74 -14.33 9.77 -1.11
C ASN A 74 -15.29 8.58 -0.94
N ARG A 75 -15.10 7.50 -1.69
CA ARG A 75 -16.07 6.38 -1.78
C ARG A 75 -15.60 5.13 -1.08
N VAL A 76 -14.30 4.84 -1.12
CA VAL A 76 -13.75 3.61 -0.52
C VAL A 76 -12.87 3.92 0.68
N LYS A 77 -12.45 2.88 1.38
CA LYS A 77 -11.32 2.89 2.30
C LYS A 77 -10.28 1.90 1.80
N HIS A 78 -9.05 2.03 2.24
CA HIS A 78 -7.98 1.14 1.83
C HIS A 78 -6.97 0.87 2.93
N ASP A 79 -6.24 -0.23 2.79
CA ASP A 79 -5.08 -0.58 3.61
C ASP A 79 -4.05 -1.36 2.79
N VAL A 80 -2.91 -1.63 3.42
CA VAL A 80 -1.95 -2.59 2.89
C VAL A 80 -1.46 -3.47 4.02
N SER A 81 -1.54 -4.79 3.84
CA SER A 81 -1.07 -5.74 4.84
C SER A 81 0.42 -5.51 5.17
N PRO A 82 0.87 -5.81 6.40
CA PRO A 82 2.28 -5.77 6.75
C PRO A 82 3.16 -6.54 5.75
N ILE A 83 4.42 -6.12 5.63
CA ILE A 83 5.45 -6.83 4.89
C ILE A 83 6.42 -7.50 5.88
N SER A 84 6.88 -8.70 5.54
CA SER A 84 7.89 -9.44 6.31
C SER A 84 9.05 -9.86 5.42
N CYS A 85 10.24 -9.98 5.98
CA CYS A 85 11.39 -10.58 5.32
C CYS A 85 11.69 -11.94 5.98
N ASP A 86 11.75 -13.01 5.18
CA ASP A 86 12.01 -14.36 5.71
C ASP A 86 13.49 -14.55 6.11
N SER A 87 14.38 -13.71 5.58
CA SER A 87 15.81 -13.77 5.90
C SER A 87 16.13 -12.94 7.13
N LEU A 88 16.77 -13.57 8.13
CA LEU A 88 17.33 -12.88 9.30
C LEU A 88 18.55 -12.01 8.99
N LEU A 89 19.16 -12.17 7.82
CA LEU A 89 20.42 -11.53 7.43
C LEU A 89 20.25 -10.52 6.30
N GLU A 90 19.08 -10.46 5.67
CA GLU A 90 18.79 -9.53 4.58
C GLU A 90 17.64 -8.57 4.94
N ARG A 91 17.51 -7.50 4.16
CA ARG A 91 16.37 -6.58 4.25
C ARG A 91 15.41 -6.81 3.09
N GLY A 92 14.14 -6.84 3.43
CA GLY A 92 13.04 -6.73 2.49
C GLY A 92 12.67 -5.27 2.24
N LEU A 93 12.24 -4.96 1.01
CA LEU A 93 11.80 -3.62 0.64
C LEU A 93 10.57 -3.64 -0.27
N ARG A 94 9.75 -2.59 -0.13
CA ARG A 94 8.65 -2.24 -1.03
C ARG A 94 8.71 -0.75 -1.33
N ASP A 95 8.95 -0.41 -2.59
CA ASP A 95 9.03 0.97 -3.05
C ASP A 95 7.73 1.35 -3.77
N MET A 96 7.19 2.50 -3.39
CA MET A 96 5.92 3.00 -3.90
C MET A 96 6.07 4.43 -4.40
N LEU A 97 5.35 4.72 -5.48
CA LEU A 97 4.96 6.08 -5.84
C LEU A 97 3.46 6.21 -5.58
N ILE A 98 3.07 7.16 -4.74
CA ILE A 98 1.69 7.55 -4.52
C ILE A 98 1.47 8.94 -5.10
N ILE A 99 0.33 9.15 -5.76
CA ILE A 99 -0.07 10.45 -6.29
C ILE A 99 -1.48 10.77 -5.81
N ASP A 100 -1.62 11.94 -5.20
CA ASP A 100 -2.87 12.42 -4.65
C ASP A 100 -3.45 13.54 -5.51
N TYR A 101 -4.73 13.40 -5.85
CA TYR A 101 -5.44 14.33 -6.71
C TYR A 101 -6.48 15.09 -5.90
N ASN A 102 -6.39 16.41 -5.97
CA ASN A 102 -7.40 17.32 -5.45
C ASN A 102 -7.88 18.23 -6.57
N PHE A 103 -9.18 18.23 -6.84
CA PHE A 103 -9.79 19.21 -7.72
C PHE A 103 -9.87 20.55 -7.01
N VAL A 104 -9.84 21.61 -7.82
CA VAL A 104 -10.01 23.00 -7.39
C VAL A 104 -11.47 23.37 -7.51
#